data_AF-A0A2V7U432-F1
#
_entry.id   AF-A0A2V7U432-F1
#
_cell.length_a   1.000
_cell.length_b   1.000
_cell.length_c   1.000
_cell.angle_alpha   90.00
_cell.angle_beta   90.00
_cell.angle_gamma   90.00
#
_symmetry.space_group_name_H-M   'P 1'
#
loop_
_entity.id
_entity.type
_entity.pdbx_description
1 polymer ?
#
loop_
_entity_poly.entity_id
_entity_poly.type
_entity_poly.pdbx_seq_one_letter_code
_entity_poly.pdbx_strand_id
1 'polypeptide(L)'
;MDVSRRFFLGALAAAPLGSALTGPTRGERSSCSTCALPESRAGFARALAGRDAAGVLVFPGAAGWDDTIERRVRGGRLVIFESASGFAEARALREQRAGLQDAFGLRIDYPVTVWGQGRRPSYLDLGWPVRAHIRDFSFAVPVRGGEAVGWLGPLPVAALQRAGAGALLFLGSPVGPALGSGDPQAHDWLSSVLAAALSLGRRKASSSP
;
A
#
# COMPACT_ATOMS: atom_id res chain seq x y z
N MET A 1 33.45 -13.24 -2.61
CA MET A 1 32.75 -14.06 -3.61
C MET A 1 31.71 -13.18 -4.26
N ASP A 2 32.06 -12.65 -5.44
CA ASP A 2 31.20 -11.80 -6.25
C ASP A 2 30.09 -12.64 -6.90
N VAL A 3 28.85 -12.33 -6.58
CA VAL A 3 27.68 -12.91 -7.25
C VAL A 3 27.21 -11.90 -8.30
N SER A 4 27.49 -12.26 -9.56
CA SER A 4 27.34 -11.45 -10.76
C SER A 4 25.87 -11.19 -11.15
N ARG A 5 25.65 -10.03 -11.79
CA ARG A 5 24.39 -9.41 -12.29
C ARG A 5 23.54 -10.24 -13.27
N ARG A 6 23.72 -11.56 -13.36
CA ARG A 6 23.04 -12.44 -14.34
C ARG A 6 21.87 -13.27 -13.79
N PHE A 7 21.49 -13.12 -12.52
CA PHE A 7 20.34 -13.83 -11.95
C PHE A 7 19.00 -13.06 -11.98
N PHE A 8 18.96 -11.84 -12.53
CA PHE A 8 17.74 -10.99 -12.57
C PHE A 8 17.06 -10.89 -13.95
N LEU A 9 17.49 -11.66 -14.96
CA LEU A 9 16.89 -11.66 -16.31
C LEU A 9 16.15 -12.98 -16.63
N GLY A 10 15.48 -13.56 -15.63
CA GLY A 10 14.64 -14.76 -15.78
C GLY A 10 13.13 -14.50 -15.81
N ALA A 11 12.68 -13.24 -15.77
CA ALA A 11 11.25 -12.88 -15.68
C ALA A 11 10.72 -12.10 -16.88
N LEU A 12 11.37 -12.20 -18.05
CA LEU A 12 10.87 -11.63 -19.32
C LEU A 12 10.30 -12.68 -20.30
N ALA A 13 10.13 -13.93 -19.88
CA ALA A 13 9.60 -15.00 -20.73
C ALA A 13 8.44 -15.75 -20.06
N ALA A 14 7.39 -15.04 -19.66
CA ALA A 14 6.08 -15.64 -19.40
C ALA A 14 4.98 -14.56 -19.44
N ALA A 15 4.83 -13.90 -20.58
CA ALA A 15 3.55 -13.27 -20.91
C ALA A 15 2.75 -14.23 -21.80
N PRO A 16 1.68 -14.84 -21.28
CA PRO A 16 0.52 -15.13 -22.09
C PRO A 16 -0.63 -14.21 -21.65
N LEU A 17 -1.06 -13.38 -22.60
CA LEU A 17 -2.47 -13.09 -22.92
C LEU A 17 -3.47 -13.29 -21.76
N GLY A 18 -3.70 -12.22 -21.00
CA GLY A 18 -4.82 -12.07 -20.07
C GLY A 18 -5.73 -10.90 -20.44
N SER A 19 -5.83 -10.56 -21.73
CA SER A 19 -6.74 -9.53 -22.24
C SER A 19 -8.06 -10.16 -22.71
N ALA A 20 -8.69 -10.97 -21.85
CA ALA A 20 -10.06 -11.42 -22.02
C ALA A 20 -10.53 -11.93 -20.65
N LEU A 21 -11.75 -11.57 -20.24
CA LEU A 21 -12.38 -11.88 -18.94
C LEU A 21 -12.10 -10.87 -17.82
N THR A 22 -12.42 -9.58 -18.05
CA THR A 22 -12.87 -8.75 -16.92
C THR A 22 -14.27 -8.22 -17.20
N GLY A 23 -15.26 -8.85 -16.57
CA GLY A 23 -16.58 -8.24 -16.40
C GLY A 23 -16.49 -6.95 -15.58
N PRO A 24 -17.52 -6.09 -15.62
CA PRO A 24 -17.47 -4.78 -14.99
C PRO A 24 -17.43 -4.92 -13.46
N THR A 25 -16.24 -4.79 -12.88
CA THR A 25 -16.07 -4.59 -11.44
C THR A 25 -16.51 -3.16 -11.10
N ARG A 26 -17.48 -3.02 -10.20
CA ARG A 26 -18.05 -1.74 -9.74
C ARG A 26 -17.13 -1.03 -8.74
N GLY A 27 -15.86 -0.88 -9.11
CA GLY A 27 -14.83 -0.12 -8.41
C GLY A 27 -14.07 0.72 -9.44
N GLU A 28 -13.91 2.02 -9.17
CA GLU A 28 -13.15 2.94 -10.05
C GLU A 28 -11.70 2.43 -10.12
N ARG A 29 -11.29 1.86 -11.27
CA ARG A 29 -9.89 1.49 -11.52
C ARG A 29 -9.08 2.79 -11.54
N SER A 30 -8.32 3.11 -10.49
CA SER A 30 -7.35 4.19 -10.60
C SER A 30 -6.24 3.76 -11.56
N SER A 31 -6.02 4.54 -12.61
CA SER A 31 -4.79 4.48 -13.37
C SER A 31 -3.69 5.06 -12.49
N CYS A 32 -3.09 4.23 -11.64
CA CYS A 32 -1.97 4.67 -10.82
C CYS A 32 -0.73 4.84 -11.71
N SER A 33 -0.49 6.07 -12.19
CA SER A 33 0.65 6.42 -13.03
C SER A 33 1.98 6.31 -12.30
N THR A 34 1.95 6.34 -10.96
CA THR A 34 3.14 6.27 -10.09
C THR A 34 3.43 4.87 -9.58
N CYS A 35 2.60 3.86 -9.87
CA CYS A 35 2.77 2.50 -9.35
C CYS A 35 3.90 1.76 -10.06
N ALA A 36 5.00 1.55 -9.34
CA ALA A 36 6.25 1.02 -9.85
C ALA A 36 6.49 -0.46 -9.52
N LEU A 37 5.72 -1.06 -8.59
CA LEU A 37 5.82 -2.49 -8.25
C LEU A 37 4.73 -3.32 -8.92
N PRO A 38 5.05 -4.10 -9.98
CA PRO A 38 4.09 -4.95 -10.66
C PRO A 38 3.45 -6.00 -9.75
N GLU A 39 4.22 -6.59 -8.84
CA GLU A 39 3.78 -7.65 -7.92
C GLU A 39 2.74 -7.11 -6.94
N SER A 40 2.99 -5.91 -6.40
CA SER A 40 2.01 -5.24 -5.55
C SER A 40 0.71 -4.97 -6.28
N ARG A 41 0.80 -4.42 -7.50
CA ARG A 41 -0.36 -4.13 -8.33
C ARG A 41 -1.15 -5.40 -8.65
N ALA A 42 -0.47 -6.47 -9.05
CA ALA A 42 -1.09 -7.75 -9.35
C ALA A 42 -1.76 -8.37 -8.11
N GLY A 43 -1.11 -8.29 -6.95
CA GLY A 43 -1.63 -8.83 -5.70
C GLY A 43 -2.88 -8.13 -5.20
N PHE A 44 -2.89 -6.79 -5.17
CA PHE A 44 -4.10 -6.04 -4.86
C PHE A 44 -5.21 -6.27 -5.90
N ALA A 45 -4.88 -6.28 -7.20
CA ALA A 45 -5.87 -6.53 -8.24
C ALA A 45 -6.53 -7.91 -8.06
N ARG A 46 -5.72 -8.95 -7.78
CA ARG A 46 -6.21 -10.31 -7.51
C ARG A 46 -7.07 -10.36 -6.24
N ALA A 47 -6.62 -9.74 -5.15
CA ALA A 47 -7.32 -9.78 -3.88
C ALA A 47 -8.61 -8.95 -3.83
N LEU A 48 -8.74 -7.95 -4.71
CA LEU A 48 -9.95 -7.14 -4.85
C LEU A 48 -10.92 -7.67 -5.91
N ALA A 49 -10.51 -8.63 -6.74
CA ALA A 49 -11.35 -9.19 -7.79
C ALA A 49 -12.64 -9.79 -7.19
N GLY A 50 -13.79 -9.33 -7.70
CA GLY A 50 -15.11 -9.80 -7.24
C GLY A 50 -15.55 -9.29 -5.86
N ARG A 51 -14.79 -8.38 -5.23
CA ARG A 51 -15.13 -7.81 -3.91
C ARG A 51 -15.73 -6.42 -4.05
N ASP A 52 -16.63 -6.08 -3.13
CA ASP A 52 -17.09 -4.69 -2.99
C ASP A 52 -16.01 -3.87 -2.28
N ALA A 53 -15.37 -2.99 -3.04
CA ALA A 53 -14.37 -2.04 -2.55
C ALA A 53 -14.89 -0.59 -2.61
N ALA A 54 -16.22 -0.40 -2.64
CA ALA A 54 -16.82 0.93 -2.63
C ALA A 54 -16.33 1.75 -1.43
N GLY A 55 -15.67 2.87 -1.73
CA GLY A 55 -15.14 3.77 -0.69
C GLY A 55 -13.63 3.63 -0.46
N VAL A 56 -13.01 2.58 -1.00
CA VAL A 56 -11.55 2.38 -0.94
C VAL A 56 -10.91 2.69 -2.29
N LEU A 57 -9.76 3.37 -2.25
CA LEU A 57 -8.88 3.56 -3.41
C LEU A 57 -7.49 3.04 -3.05
N VAL A 58 -6.84 2.33 -3.95
CA VAL A 58 -5.52 1.72 -3.68
C VAL A 58 -4.50 2.24 -4.67
N PHE A 59 -3.34 2.65 -4.15
CA PHE A 59 -2.13 3.00 -4.89
C PHE A 59 -1.05 1.96 -4.54
N PRO A 60 -1.03 0.81 -5.22
CA PRO A 60 -0.14 -0.30 -4.89
C PRO A 60 1.29 -0.05 -5.37
N GLY A 61 2.25 0.00 -4.46
CA GLY A 61 3.66 0.20 -4.78
C GLY A 61 3.94 1.49 -5.55
N ALA A 62 3.39 2.62 -5.10
CA ALA A 62 3.64 3.92 -5.68
C ALA A 62 5.08 4.38 -5.42
N ALA A 63 5.78 4.84 -6.46
CA ALA A 63 7.14 5.40 -6.38
C ALA A 63 7.13 6.92 -6.17
N GLY A 64 6.13 7.63 -6.71
CA GLY A 64 5.99 9.09 -6.63
C GLY A 64 4.73 9.51 -5.88
N TRP A 65 4.46 10.82 -5.91
CA TRP A 65 3.25 11.41 -5.32
C TRP A 65 2.16 11.64 -6.38
N ASP A 66 0.90 11.54 -5.95
CA ASP A 66 -0.27 11.87 -6.77
C ASP A 66 -1.16 12.82 -5.99
N ASP A 67 -1.28 14.07 -6.44
CA ASP A 67 -2.07 15.13 -5.77
C ASP A 67 -3.57 14.80 -5.68
N THR A 68 -4.05 13.83 -6.47
CA THR A 68 -5.43 13.36 -6.34
C THR A 68 -5.68 12.63 -5.02
N ILE A 69 -4.64 12.07 -4.38
CA ILE A 69 -4.75 11.34 -3.10
C ILE A 69 -5.42 12.21 -2.04
N GLU A 70 -4.91 13.43 -1.83
CA GLU A 70 -5.46 14.34 -0.82
C GLU A 70 -6.94 14.62 -1.06
N ARG A 71 -7.30 14.96 -2.29
CA ARG A 71 -8.68 15.24 -2.68
C ARG A 71 -9.60 14.03 -2.43
N ARG A 72 -9.14 12.82 -2.75
CA ARG A 72 -9.92 11.59 -2.56
C ARG A 72 -10.11 11.28 -1.07
N VAL A 73 -9.07 11.43 -0.25
CA VAL A 73 -9.15 11.28 1.21
C VAL A 73 -10.12 12.29 1.81
N ARG A 74 -9.90 13.59 1.58
CA ARG A 74 -10.77 14.64 2.13
C ARG A 74 -12.23 14.50 1.69
N GLY A 75 -12.46 14.02 0.47
CA GLY A 75 -13.78 13.71 -0.08
C GLY A 75 -14.53 12.55 0.62
N GLY A 76 -13.86 11.81 1.51
CA GLY A 76 -14.46 10.75 2.31
C GLY A 76 -14.04 9.33 1.94
N ARG A 77 -13.05 9.16 1.07
CA ARG A 77 -12.53 7.82 0.73
C ARG A 77 -11.47 7.39 1.75
N LEU A 78 -11.36 6.07 1.94
CA LEU A 78 -10.16 5.47 2.51
C LEU A 78 -9.17 5.22 1.37
N VAL A 79 -8.01 5.86 1.41
CA VAL A 79 -6.95 5.62 0.42
C VAL A 79 -5.87 4.74 1.04
N ILE A 80 -5.62 3.58 0.46
CA ILE A 80 -4.44 2.75 0.77
C ILE A 80 -3.31 3.23 -0.15
N PHE A 81 -2.26 3.77 0.43
CA PHE A 81 -1.07 4.20 -0.30
C PHE A 81 0.11 3.35 0.13
N GLU A 82 0.46 2.38 -0.71
CA GLU A 82 1.62 1.52 -0.49
C GLU A 82 2.83 2.12 -1.20
N SER A 83 3.88 2.46 -0.45
CA SER A 83 5.09 3.05 -0.98
C SER A 83 6.03 2.00 -1.56
N ALA A 84 6.52 2.29 -2.76
CA ALA A 84 7.64 1.63 -3.41
C ALA A 84 8.87 2.54 -3.49
N SER A 85 8.98 3.57 -2.64
CA SER A 85 10.13 4.48 -2.67
C SER A 85 11.48 3.77 -2.48
N GLY A 86 11.50 2.59 -1.85
CA GLY A 86 12.68 1.72 -1.77
C GLY A 86 13.18 1.17 -3.11
N PHE A 87 12.37 1.24 -4.16
CA PHE A 87 12.63 0.69 -5.48
C PHE A 87 12.73 1.77 -6.57
N ALA A 88 12.63 3.04 -6.17
CA ALA A 88 12.51 4.18 -7.07
C ALA A 88 13.71 5.11 -6.99
N GLU A 89 13.78 6.04 -7.95
CA GLU A 89 14.79 7.10 -7.95
C GLU A 89 14.58 8.07 -6.78
N ALA A 90 15.68 8.71 -6.34
CA ALA A 90 15.65 9.66 -5.23
C ALA A 90 14.67 10.83 -5.44
N ARG A 91 14.38 11.22 -6.69
CA ARG A 91 13.37 12.23 -7.01
C ARG A 91 11.97 11.80 -6.56
N ALA A 92 11.59 10.56 -6.84
CA ALA A 92 10.27 10.04 -6.54
C ALA A 92 10.04 9.97 -5.01
N LEU A 93 11.06 9.57 -4.24
CA LEU A 93 11.04 9.64 -2.78
C LEU A 93 10.88 11.09 -2.27
N ARG A 94 11.55 12.08 -2.88
CA ARG A 94 11.39 13.49 -2.49
C ARG A 94 9.96 13.98 -2.75
N GLU A 95 9.38 13.62 -3.89
CA GLU A 95 7.99 13.95 -4.22
C GLU A 95 7.02 13.32 -3.20
N GLN A 96 7.19 12.04 -2.86
CA GLN A 96 6.38 11.39 -1.81
C GLN A 96 6.52 12.06 -0.46
N ARG A 97 7.76 12.40 -0.05
CA ARG A 97 8.02 13.10 1.22
C ARG A 97 7.31 14.43 1.29
N ALA A 98 7.42 15.26 0.25
CA ALA A 98 6.78 16.56 0.19
C ALA A 98 5.26 16.41 0.21
N GLY A 99 4.69 15.58 -0.66
CA GLY A 99 3.24 15.39 -0.75
C GLY A 99 2.60 14.85 0.54
N LEU A 100 3.22 13.85 1.19
CA LEU A 100 2.74 13.31 2.46
C LEU A 100 2.83 14.33 3.60
N GLN A 101 3.91 15.12 3.65
CA GLN A 101 4.11 16.15 4.66
C GLN A 101 3.11 17.30 4.47
N ASP A 102 2.90 17.75 3.24
CA ASP A 102 2.06 18.90 2.93
C ASP A 102 0.57 18.56 3.06
N ALA A 103 0.13 17.42 2.52
CA ALA A 103 -1.27 17.03 2.54
C ALA A 103 -1.73 16.47 3.89
N PHE A 104 -0.84 15.77 4.61
CA PHE A 104 -1.22 14.92 5.74
C PHE A 104 -0.36 15.09 6.99
N GLY A 105 0.70 15.89 6.94
CA GLY A 105 1.65 16.04 8.05
C GLY A 105 2.46 14.77 8.34
N LEU A 106 2.46 13.79 7.43
CA LEU A 106 3.21 12.55 7.57
C LEU A 106 4.62 12.73 7.04
N ARG A 107 5.61 12.27 7.80
CA ARG A 107 7.02 12.27 7.41
C ARG A 107 7.46 10.85 7.15
N ILE A 108 8.07 10.60 6.00
CA ILE A 108 8.69 9.32 5.70
C ILE A 108 10.22 9.45 5.71
N ASP A 109 10.90 8.42 6.18
CA ASP A 109 12.37 8.34 6.21
C ASP A 109 12.92 7.67 4.94
N TYR A 110 14.25 7.58 4.83
CA TYR A 110 14.86 6.84 3.74
C TYR A 110 14.53 5.33 3.85
N PRO A 111 14.33 4.65 2.72
CA PRO A 111 14.10 3.21 2.70
C PRO A 111 15.23 2.46 3.40
N VAL A 112 14.87 1.49 4.23
CA VAL A 112 15.82 0.58 4.88
C VAL A 112 15.65 -0.81 4.31
N THR A 113 16.76 -1.50 4.05
CA THR A 113 16.74 -2.90 3.60
C THR A 113 16.35 -3.78 4.78
N VAL A 114 15.27 -4.54 4.65
CA VAL A 114 14.86 -5.50 5.71
C VAL A 114 15.62 -6.82 5.63
N TRP A 115 16.43 -7.00 4.59
CA TRP A 115 17.40 -8.08 4.41
C TRP A 115 18.82 -7.57 4.63
N GLY A 116 19.53 -8.14 5.62
CA GLY A 116 20.96 -7.89 5.81
C GLY A 116 21.42 -7.70 7.26
N GLN A 117 20.50 -7.46 8.21
CA GLN A 117 20.83 -7.24 9.63
C GLN A 117 20.72 -8.53 10.49
N GLY A 118 20.32 -9.68 9.92
CA GLY A 118 20.22 -10.96 10.62
C GLY A 118 19.77 -12.14 9.75
N ARG A 119 19.86 -13.38 10.30
CA ARG A 119 19.48 -14.65 9.62
C ARG A 119 17.97 -14.95 9.64
N ARG A 120 17.12 -14.04 10.16
CA ARG A 120 15.68 -14.29 10.34
C ARG A 120 14.85 -13.46 9.35
N PRO A 121 13.76 -14.02 8.80
CA PRO A 121 12.82 -13.26 7.98
C PRO A 121 12.24 -12.07 8.77
N SER A 122 12.03 -10.96 8.07
CA SER A 122 11.37 -9.78 8.62
C SER A 122 9.85 -9.92 8.46
N TYR A 123 9.11 -9.38 9.42
CA TYR A 123 7.65 -9.43 9.42
C TYR A 123 7.07 -8.05 9.71
N LEU A 124 6.12 -7.67 8.87
CA LEU A 124 5.26 -6.51 9.08
C LEU A 124 4.13 -6.91 10.03
N ASP A 125 4.13 -6.30 11.21
CA ASP A 125 3.06 -6.37 12.18
C ASP A 125 2.08 -5.23 11.93
N LEU A 126 0.88 -5.52 11.43
CA LEU A 126 -0.21 -4.55 11.30
C LEU A 126 -1.11 -4.64 12.53
N GLY A 127 -1.52 -3.49 13.06
CA GLY A 127 -2.40 -3.38 14.23
C GLY A 127 -3.82 -2.92 13.91
N TRP A 128 -4.06 -2.38 12.71
CA TRP A 128 -5.36 -1.85 12.29
C TRP A 128 -5.77 -2.39 10.91
N PRO A 129 -7.07 -2.65 10.68
CA PRO A 129 -8.17 -2.62 11.66
C PRO A 129 -8.25 -3.90 12.49
N VAL A 130 -7.50 -4.93 12.08
CA VAL A 130 -7.25 -6.17 12.80
C VAL A 130 -5.75 -6.43 12.79
N ARG A 131 -5.29 -7.28 13.72
CA ARG A 131 -3.89 -7.68 13.75
C ARG A 131 -3.55 -8.59 12.58
N ALA A 132 -2.40 -8.37 11.94
CA ALA A 132 -1.87 -9.25 10.90
C ALA A 132 -0.34 -9.29 10.99
N HIS A 133 0.24 -10.47 10.81
CA HIS A 133 1.67 -10.71 10.82
C HIS A 133 2.11 -11.23 9.45
N ILE A 134 2.58 -10.33 8.59
CA ILE A 134 2.84 -10.59 7.17
C ILE A 134 4.33 -10.60 6.93
N ARG A 135 4.84 -11.62 6.24
CA ARG A 135 6.27 -11.71 5.96
C ARG A 135 6.69 -10.70 4.88
N ASP A 136 7.82 -10.00 5.09
CA ASP A 136 8.42 -9.07 4.14
C ASP A 136 9.89 -9.42 3.87
N PHE A 137 10.30 -9.27 2.61
CA PHE A 137 11.65 -9.60 2.10
C PHE A 137 12.33 -8.42 1.39
N SER A 138 11.73 -7.24 1.42
CA SER A 138 12.08 -6.17 0.50
C SER A 138 12.77 -4.97 1.16
N PHE A 139 12.08 -3.83 1.16
CA PHE A 139 12.46 -2.58 1.80
C PHE A 139 11.30 -2.09 2.64
N ALA A 140 11.64 -1.34 3.68
CA ALA A 140 10.68 -0.64 4.49
C ALA A 140 10.94 0.86 4.44
N VAL A 141 9.88 1.63 4.31
CA VAL A 141 9.90 3.09 4.38
C VAL A 141 9.34 3.47 5.75
N PRO A 142 10.20 3.91 6.70
CA PRO A 142 9.70 4.33 8.00
C PRO A 142 8.80 5.55 7.89
N VAL A 143 7.82 5.64 8.77
CA VAL A 143 6.86 6.76 8.81
C VAL A 143 6.75 7.33 10.22
N ARG A 144 6.56 8.65 10.31
CA ARG A 144 6.32 9.41 11.54
C ARG A 144 5.14 10.35 11.34
N GLY A 145 4.41 10.59 12.43
CA GLY A 145 3.15 11.32 12.41
C GLY A 145 1.96 10.40 12.14
N GLY A 146 0.76 10.90 12.44
CA GLY A 146 -0.47 10.12 12.43
C GLY A 146 -0.50 8.99 13.46
N GLU A 147 -1.53 8.14 13.36
CA GLU A 147 -1.67 6.95 14.18
C GLU A 147 -0.80 5.84 13.59
N ALA A 148 0.27 5.45 14.28
CA ALA A 148 1.07 4.30 13.85
C ALA A 148 0.22 3.02 13.95
N VAL A 149 0.13 2.28 12.84
CA VAL A 149 -0.69 1.07 12.73
C VAL A 149 0.07 -0.11 12.14
N GLY A 150 1.36 0.03 11.88
CA GLY A 150 2.19 -1.10 11.48
C GLY A 150 3.67 -0.89 11.71
N TRP A 151 4.36 -1.99 12.01
CA TRP A 151 5.75 -2.00 12.45
C TRP A 151 6.56 -3.13 11.81
N LEU A 152 7.85 -2.87 11.62
CA LEU A 152 8.87 -3.87 11.35
C LEU A 152 9.85 -3.84 12.54
N GLY A 153 9.65 -4.76 13.49
CA GLY A 153 10.33 -4.69 14.79
C GLY A 153 10.00 -3.37 15.50
N PRO A 154 10.99 -2.56 15.93
CA PRO A 154 10.73 -1.28 16.59
C PRO A 154 10.36 -0.14 15.63
N LEU A 155 10.45 -0.36 14.31
CA LEU A 155 10.33 0.68 13.30
C LEU A 155 8.88 0.85 12.83
N PRO A 156 8.23 2.00 13.04
CA PRO A 156 6.91 2.26 12.47
C PRO A 156 7.01 2.44 10.96
N VAL A 157 6.22 1.66 10.23
CA VAL A 157 6.24 1.61 8.75
C VAL A 157 4.84 1.68 8.16
N ALA A 158 3.78 1.72 8.97
CA ALA A 158 2.44 2.04 8.49
C ALA A 158 1.75 3.03 9.43
N ALA A 159 0.98 3.94 8.85
CA ALA A 159 0.26 4.96 9.59
C ALA A 159 -1.15 5.17 9.01
N LEU A 160 -2.11 5.39 9.90
CA LEU A 160 -3.45 5.84 9.56
C LEU A 160 -3.55 7.34 9.88
N GLN A 161 -3.90 8.14 8.89
CA GLN A 161 -4.07 9.59 9.03
C GLN A 161 -5.45 10.01 8.55
N ARG A 162 -6.29 10.50 9.46
CA ARG A 162 -7.61 11.03 9.14
C ARG A 162 -7.47 12.44 8.56
N ALA A 163 -8.23 12.72 7.51
CA ALA A 163 -8.31 14.06 6.92
C ALA A 163 -9.67 14.27 6.25
N GLY A 164 -10.34 15.37 6.60
CA GLY A 164 -11.71 15.62 6.17
C GLY A 164 -12.64 14.47 6.61
N ALA A 165 -13.42 13.94 5.68
CA ALA A 165 -14.34 12.83 5.94
C ALA A 165 -13.73 11.43 5.76
N GLY A 166 -12.48 11.33 5.33
CA GLY A 166 -11.82 10.07 4.98
C GLY A 166 -10.54 9.81 5.77
N ALA A 167 -9.73 8.89 5.27
CA ALA A 167 -8.42 8.60 5.84
C ALA A 167 -7.42 8.13 4.78
N LEU A 168 -6.15 8.41 5.01
CA LEU A 168 -5.02 7.80 4.33
C LEU A 168 -4.49 6.65 5.21
N LEU A 169 -4.37 5.46 4.64
CA LEU A 169 -3.60 4.35 5.19
C LEU A 169 -2.29 4.25 4.40
N PHE A 170 -1.22 4.79 4.98
CA PHE A 170 0.13 4.69 4.42
C PHE A 170 0.74 3.34 4.80
N LEU A 171 1.28 2.62 3.81
CA LEU A 171 2.06 1.39 3.99
C LEU A 171 3.46 1.60 3.41
N GLY A 172 4.47 1.64 4.27
CA GLY A 172 5.87 1.75 3.88
C GLY A 172 6.54 0.41 3.57
N SER A 173 5.85 -0.71 3.81
CA SER A 173 6.28 -2.06 3.47
C SER A 173 5.22 -2.69 2.55
N PRO A 174 5.62 -3.35 1.44
CA PRO A 174 4.66 -3.91 0.49
C PRO A 174 3.85 -5.09 1.06
N VAL A 175 2.53 -4.94 1.09
CA VAL A 175 1.55 -5.99 1.40
C VAL A 175 1.04 -6.68 0.14
N GLY A 176 1.06 -5.98 -1.01
CA GLY A 176 0.57 -6.51 -2.28
C GLY A 176 1.14 -7.88 -2.68
N PRO A 177 2.45 -8.16 -2.57
CA PRO A 177 2.99 -9.48 -2.88
C PRO A 177 2.40 -10.61 -2.01
N ALA A 178 2.16 -10.35 -0.72
CA ALA A 178 1.52 -11.31 0.18
C ALA A 178 0.07 -11.58 -0.24
N LEU A 179 -0.68 -10.54 -0.64
CA LEU A 179 -2.02 -10.69 -1.22
C LEU A 179 -1.99 -11.55 -2.50
N GLY A 180 -1.00 -11.34 -3.37
CA GLY A 180 -0.85 -12.09 -4.62
C GLY A 180 -0.53 -13.57 -4.42
N SER A 181 0.24 -13.90 -3.38
CA SER A 181 0.59 -15.28 -3.00
C SER A 181 -0.51 -16.00 -2.21
N GLY A 182 -1.54 -15.29 -1.77
CA GLY A 182 -2.66 -15.88 -1.03
C GLY A 182 -2.41 -16.00 0.48
N ASP A 183 -1.56 -15.15 1.06
CA ASP A 183 -1.33 -15.11 2.51
C ASP A 183 -2.66 -14.86 3.26
N PRO A 184 -3.10 -15.78 4.13
CA PRO A 184 -4.40 -15.66 4.80
C PRO A 184 -4.52 -14.40 5.65
N GLN A 185 -3.45 -14.02 6.36
CA GLN A 185 -3.49 -12.84 7.23
C GLN A 185 -3.55 -11.54 6.43
N ALA A 186 -2.88 -11.48 5.27
CA ALA A 186 -3.00 -10.34 4.36
C ALA A 186 -4.43 -10.20 3.81
N HIS A 187 -5.06 -11.32 3.44
CA HIS A 187 -6.44 -11.34 2.94
C HIS A 187 -7.46 -10.98 4.01
N ASP A 188 -7.32 -11.51 5.22
CA ASP A 188 -8.19 -11.17 6.36
C ASP A 188 -8.06 -9.70 6.73
N TRP A 189 -6.83 -9.19 6.80
CA TRP A 189 -6.55 -7.78 7.02
C TRP A 189 -7.23 -6.89 5.97
N LEU A 190 -7.04 -7.17 4.67
CA LEU A 190 -7.65 -6.38 3.59
C LEU A 190 -9.18 -6.43 3.70
N SER A 191 -9.74 -7.59 4.01
CA SER A 191 -11.19 -7.75 4.24
C SER A 191 -11.71 -6.82 5.33
N SER A 192 -11.01 -6.76 6.45
CA SER A 192 -11.37 -5.86 7.55
C SER A 192 -11.15 -4.39 7.19
N VAL A 193 -10.15 -4.05 6.38
CA VAL A 193 -9.94 -2.69 5.84
C VAL A 193 -11.14 -2.25 4.99
N LEU A 194 -11.61 -3.11 4.07
CA LEU A 194 -12.79 -2.83 3.25
C LEU A 194 -14.04 -2.60 4.12
N ALA A 195 -14.25 -3.42 5.15
CA ALA A 195 -15.36 -3.24 6.09
C ALA A 195 -15.27 -1.93 6.90
N ALA A 196 -14.06 -1.54 7.31
CA ALA A 196 -13.83 -0.28 8.02
C ALA A 196 -14.11 0.95 7.13
N ALA A 197 -13.82 0.87 5.83
CA ALA A 197 -14.10 1.94 4.88
C ALA A 197 -15.60 2.24 4.74
N LEU A 198 -16.45 1.21 4.73
CA LEU A 198 -17.91 1.37 4.72
C LEU A 198 -18.40 2.13 5.96
N SER A 199 -17.76 1.89 7.11
CA SER A 199 -18.07 2.57 8.36
C SER A 199 -17.62 4.04 8.38
N LEU A 200 -16.54 4.38 7.67
CA LEU A 200 -16.12 5.76 7.44
C LEU A 200 -17.14 6.52 6.58
N GLY A 201 -17.64 5.90 5.51
CA GLY A 201 -18.65 6.50 4.62
C GLY A 201 -19.99 6.80 5.29
N ARG A 202 -20.45 5.93 6.21
CA ARG A 202 -21.74 6.11 6.91
C ARG A 202 -21.77 7.31 7.86
N ARG A 203 -20.64 7.64 8.51
CA ARG A 203 -20.54 8.82 9.39
C ARG A 203 -20.76 10.15 8.66
N LYS A 204 -20.43 10.20 7.37
CA LYS A 204 -20.67 11.39 6.52
C LYS A 204 -22.16 11.60 6.25
N ALA A 205 -22.93 10.53 6.03
CA ALA A 205 -24.36 10.62 5.73
C ALA A 205 -25.19 11.07 6.94
N SER A 206 -24.72 10.78 8.17
CA SER A 206 -25.37 11.22 9.40
C SER A 206 -25.02 12.64 9.86
N SER A 207 -24.06 13.30 9.22
CA SER A 207 -23.58 14.64 9.60
C SER A 207 -23.92 15.74 8.59
N SER A 208 -24.81 15.46 7.64
CA SER A 208 -25.36 16.47 6.73
C SER A 208 -26.69 16.99 7.30
N PRO A 209 -26.81 18.30 7.61
CA PRO A 209 -28.08 18.92 7.98
C PRO A 209 -29.07 18.97 6.81
#